data_AF-A0A1F2TPE5-F1
#
_entry.id   AF-A0A1F2TPE5-F1
#
_cell.length_a   1.000
_cell.length_b   1.000
_cell.length_c   1.000
_cell.angle_alpha   90.00
_cell.angle_beta   90.00
_cell.angle_gamma   90.00
#
_symmetry.space_group_name_H-M   'P 1'
#
loop_
_entity.id
_entity.type
_entity.pdbx_description
1 polymer ?
#
loop_
_entity_poly.entity_id
_entity_poly.type
_entity_poly.pdbx_seq_one_letter_code
_entity_poly.pdbx_strand_id
1 'polypeptide(L)'
;MITRFAAPLALAAMLSGCALAVRHPSVAELKYNPGRYQDKTVSVDGVVTSSWGIPLLPFKLYKVDDGTGELTVVSQSGRVPTRGAHVRVKGKVSEVATFGGRSIGLHLEQRDLDFKRR
;
A
#
# COMPACT_ATOMS: atom_id res chain seq x y z
N MET A 1 24.89 31.52 -39.58
CA MET A 1 24.91 30.03 -39.58
C MET A 1 24.79 29.43 -38.17
N ILE A 2 24.13 30.09 -37.20
CA ILE A 2 24.15 29.66 -35.77
C ILE A 2 22.76 29.12 -35.32
N THR A 3 21.72 29.27 -36.14
CA THR A 3 20.32 28.99 -35.79
C THR A 3 19.88 27.53 -35.96
N ARG A 4 20.80 26.58 -36.17
CA ARG A 4 20.47 25.16 -36.45
C ARG A 4 20.68 24.20 -35.29
N PHE A 5 21.31 24.66 -34.21
CA PHE A 5 21.60 23.82 -33.03
C PHE A 5 20.72 24.13 -31.81
N ALA A 6 19.81 25.10 -31.90
CA ALA A 6 18.86 25.41 -30.82
C ALA A 6 17.66 24.44 -30.77
N ALA A 7 17.35 23.76 -31.88
CA ALA A 7 16.21 22.85 -31.99
C ALA A 7 16.33 21.53 -31.20
N PRO A 8 17.48 20.80 -31.17
CA PRO A 8 17.58 19.54 -30.43
C PRO A 8 17.70 19.75 -28.91
N LEU A 9 18.16 20.92 -28.46
CA LEU A 9 18.39 21.19 -27.04
C LEU A 9 17.08 21.42 -26.27
N ALA A 10 16.05 21.96 -26.92
CA ALA A 10 14.73 22.16 -26.32
C ALA A 10 13.94 20.85 -26.15
N LEU A 11 14.19 19.82 -26.97
CA LEU A 11 13.46 18.55 -26.93
C LEU A 11 13.96 17.61 -25.81
N ALA A 12 15.23 17.72 -25.42
CA ALA A 12 15.80 16.93 -24.32
C ALA A 12 15.31 17.37 -22.92
N ALA A 13 14.87 18.63 -22.77
CA ALA A 13 14.39 19.17 -21.50
C ALA A 13 12.98 18.65 -21.11
N MET A 14 12.22 18.09 -22.05
CA MET A 14 10.84 17.63 -21.81
C MET A 14 10.73 16.23 -21.20
N LEU A 15 11.84 15.49 -21.04
CA LEU A 15 11.82 14.16 -20.40
C LEU A 15 12.06 14.17 -18.88
N SER A 16 12.29 15.34 -18.26
CA SER A 16 12.59 15.44 -16.82
C SER A 16 11.35 15.44 -15.89
N GLY A 17 10.17 15.07 -16.41
CA GLY A 17 8.88 15.32 -15.75
C GLY A 17 8.17 14.15 -15.06
N CYS A 18 8.66 12.90 -15.17
CA CYS A 18 7.90 11.73 -14.71
C CYS A 18 8.53 10.98 -13.53
N ALA A 19 9.36 11.63 -12.72
CA ALA A 19 9.77 11.12 -11.42
C ALA A 19 8.83 11.62 -10.31
N LEU A 20 7.51 11.55 -10.53
CA LEU A 20 6.58 11.51 -9.41
C LEU A 20 6.82 10.18 -8.72
N ALA A 21 7.76 10.19 -7.76
CA ALA A 21 8.04 9.06 -6.89
C ALA A 21 6.70 8.46 -6.48
N VAL A 22 6.43 7.23 -6.92
CA VAL A 22 5.24 6.46 -6.54
C VAL A 22 5.34 6.27 -5.03
N ARG A 23 4.83 7.24 -4.26
CA ARG A 23 4.81 7.20 -2.81
C ARG A 23 3.65 6.29 -2.42
N HIS A 24 4.02 5.18 -1.79
CA HIS A 24 3.09 4.33 -1.08
C HIS A 24 2.43 5.14 0.04
N PRO A 25 1.10 5.17 0.16
CA PRO A 25 0.44 5.86 1.25
C PRO A 25 0.80 5.20 2.59
N SER A 26 0.97 6.01 3.63
CA SER A 26 1.17 5.49 4.97
C SER A 26 -0.16 4.98 5.55
N VAL A 27 -0.08 4.10 6.54
CA VAL A 27 -1.25 3.57 7.26
C VAL A 27 -2.02 4.70 7.94
N ALA A 28 -1.32 5.68 8.51
CA ALA A 28 -1.96 6.86 9.08
C ALA A 28 -2.78 7.65 8.03
N GLU A 29 -2.25 7.82 6.81
CA GLU A 29 -2.95 8.49 5.71
C GLU A 29 -4.18 7.69 5.26
N LEU A 30 -4.08 6.35 5.19
CA LEU A 30 -5.21 5.49 4.88
C LEU A 30 -6.32 5.62 5.92
N LYS A 31 -5.96 5.70 7.21
CA LYS A 31 -6.92 5.88 8.32
C LYS A 31 -7.53 7.28 8.37
N TYR A 32 -6.76 8.30 8.01
CA TYR A 32 -7.20 9.69 8.04
C TYR A 32 -8.12 10.01 6.85
N ASN A 33 -7.83 9.46 5.67
CA ASN A 33 -8.57 9.71 4.42
C ASN A 33 -9.16 8.41 3.80
N PRO A 34 -9.92 7.57 4.53
CA PRO A 34 -10.31 6.25 4.05
C PRO A 34 -11.15 6.32 2.75
N GLY A 35 -12.10 7.26 2.66
CA GLY A 35 -12.93 7.44 1.46
C GLY A 35 -12.15 7.81 0.19
N ARG A 36 -10.95 8.40 0.32
CA ARG A 36 -10.07 8.69 -0.83
C ARG A 36 -9.46 7.43 -1.43
N TYR A 37 -9.29 6.40 -0.60
CA TYR A 37 -8.60 5.16 -0.93
C TYR A 37 -9.54 3.97 -1.04
N GLN A 38 -10.81 4.10 -0.67
CA GLN A 38 -11.82 3.07 -0.82
C GLN A 38 -11.78 2.45 -2.23
N ASP A 39 -11.73 1.11 -2.28
CA ASP A 39 -11.62 0.29 -3.49
C ASP A 39 -10.36 0.52 -4.35
N LYS A 40 -9.40 1.34 -3.88
CA LYS A 40 -8.11 1.51 -4.56
C LYS A 40 -7.13 0.44 -4.13
N THR A 41 -6.33 -0.01 -5.10
CA THR A 41 -5.18 -0.86 -4.81
C THR A 41 -3.99 0.01 -4.43
N VAL A 42 -3.46 -0.21 -3.24
CA VAL A 42 -2.28 0.49 -2.73
C VAL A 42 -1.22 -0.54 -2.33
N SER A 43 -0.01 -0.07 -2.05
CA SER A 43 1.03 -0.89 -1.42
C SER A 43 1.44 -0.26 -0.11
N VAL A 44 1.66 -1.08 0.90
CA VAL A 44 2.10 -0.68 2.25
C VAL A 44 3.36 -1.47 2.58
N ASP A 45 4.40 -0.73 2.96
CA ASP A 45 5.67 -1.28 3.42
C ASP A 45 5.68 -1.26 4.95
N GLY A 46 6.07 -2.36 5.60
CA GLY A 46 6.12 -2.37 7.05
C GLY A 46 6.58 -3.68 7.67
N VAL A 47 6.43 -3.77 8.99
CA VAL A 47 6.79 -4.92 9.81
C VAL A 47 5.53 -5.61 10.30
N VAL A 48 5.48 -6.92 10.17
CA VAL A 48 4.34 -7.70 10.64
C VAL A 48 4.35 -7.77 12.16
N THR A 49 3.31 -7.27 12.82
CA THR A 49 3.26 -7.22 14.29
C THR A 49 2.50 -8.39 14.90
N SER A 50 1.56 -8.98 14.16
CA SER A 50 0.78 -10.14 14.58
C SER A 50 0.16 -10.84 13.37
N SER A 51 -0.07 -12.15 13.48
CA SER A 51 -0.70 -12.99 12.46
C SER A 51 -1.60 -14.00 13.13
N TRP A 52 -2.84 -14.13 12.68
CA TRP A 52 -3.83 -15.05 13.24
C TRP A 52 -4.78 -15.61 12.17
N GLY A 53 -5.27 -16.82 12.41
CA GLY A 53 -6.34 -17.44 11.62
C GLY A 53 -7.58 -17.60 12.49
N ILE A 54 -8.75 -17.53 11.86
CA ILE A 54 -10.02 -17.81 12.53
C ILE A 54 -10.44 -19.23 12.10
N PRO A 55 -10.73 -20.16 13.04
CA PRO A 55 -11.22 -21.49 12.69
C PRO A 55 -12.43 -21.39 11.75
N LEU A 56 -12.49 -22.29 10.76
CA LEU A 56 -13.57 -22.39 9.77
C LEU A 56 -13.67 -21.22 8.76
N LEU A 57 -12.80 -20.20 8.83
CA LEU A 57 -12.74 -19.16 7.80
C LEU A 57 -11.64 -19.47 6.77
N PRO A 58 -11.91 -19.29 5.46
CA PRO A 58 -10.95 -19.59 4.41
C PRO A 58 -9.86 -18.52 4.24
N PHE A 59 -9.86 -17.47 5.07
CA PHE A 59 -8.90 -16.38 5.01
C PHE A 59 -8.11 -16.27 6.32
N LYS A 60 -6.95 -15.62 6.23
CA LYS A 60 -6.06 -15.36 7.36
C LYS A 60 -5.87 -13.87 7.52
N LEU A 61 -5.59 -13.45 8.75
CA LEU A 61 -5.44 -12.05 9.12
C LEU A 61 -4.05 -11.80 9.67
N TYR A 62 -3.47 -10.65 9.36
CA TYR A 62 -2.24 -10.20 10.00
C TYR A 62 -2.20 -8.68 10.05
N LYS A 63 -1.39 -8.11 10.94
CA LYS A 63 -1.17 -6.66 11.02
C LYS A 63 0.19 -6.30 10.48
N VAL A 64 0.23 -5.20 9.76
CA VAL A 64 1.45 -4.56 9.28
C VAL A 64 1.54 -3.17 9.92
N ASP A 65 2.67 -2.87 10.53
CA ASP A 65 3.02 -1.55 11.05
C ASP A 65 4.06 -0.90 10.13
N ASP A 66 3.72 0.27 9.58
CA ASP A 66 4.61 1.06 8.72
C ASP A 66 5.40 2.15 9.47
N GLY A 67 5.28 2.19 10.80
CA GLY A 67 5.83 3.22 11.68
C GLY A 67 4.89 4.41 11.91
N THR A 68 3.81 4.53 11.13
CA THR A 68 2.76 5.55 11.33
C THR A 68 1.48 4.96 11.92
N GLY A 69 1.32 3.64 11.83
CA GLY A 69 0.30 2.88 12.54
C GLY A 69 0.11 1.48 11.99
N GLU A 70 -0.77 0.71 12.64
CA GLU A 70 -1.06 -0.67 12.22
C GLU A 70 -2.27 -0.77 11.28
N LEU A 71 -2.15 -1.57 10.22
CA LEU A 71 -3.25 -1.92 9.32
C LEU A 71 -3.48 -3.43 9.31
N THR A 72 -4.74 -3.84 9.38
CA THR A 72 -5.12 -5.25 9.22
C THR A 72 -5.10 -5.61 7.76
N VAL A 73 -4.48 -6.74 7.42
CA VAL A 73 -4.46 -7.31 6.08
C VAL A 73 -5.22 -8.63 6.11
N VAL A 74 -6.15 -8.78 5.18
CA VAL A 74 -6.92 -9.99 4.91
C VAL A 74 -6.28 -10.73 3.75
N SER A 75 -5.77 -11.93 4.00
CA SER A 75 -5.18 -12.81 3.01
C SER A 75 -6.14 -13.95 2.70
N GLN A 76 -6.61 -14.02 1.45
CA GLN A 76 -7.52 -15.08 0.99
C GLN A 76 -6.79 -16.38 0.65
N SER A 77 -5.49 -16.32 0.39
CA SER A 77 -4.69 -17.50 0.04
C SER A 77 -3.19 -17.23 0.20
N GLY A 78 -2.41 -18.31 0.24
CA GLY A 78 -0.95 -18.25 0.24
C GLY A 78 -0.31 -18.24 1.63
N ARG A 79 0.98 -17.87 1.65
CA ARG A 79 1.79 -17.82 2.87
C ARG A 79 1.44 -16.57 3.66
N VAL A 80 1.21 -16.74 4.97
CA VAL A 80 1.06 -15.62 5.90
C VAL A 80 2.42 -15.33 6.51
N PRO A 81 2.86 -14.06 6.51
CA PRO A 81 4.14 -13.70 7.09
C PRO A 81 4.10 -13.89 8.62
N THR A 82 5.24 -14.26 9.20
CA THR A 82 5.41 -14.37 10.65
C THR A 82 5.63 -12.99 11.28
N ARG A 83 5.34 -12.87 12.57
CA ARG A 83 5.66 -11.66 13.35
C ARG A 83 7.15 -11.31 13.21
N GLY A 84 7.44 -10.03 13.00
CA GLY A 84 8.78 -9.48 12.77
C GLY A 84 9.22 -9.47 11.30
N ALA A 85 8.52 -10.15 10.40
CA ALA A 85 8.85 -10.14 8.98
C ALA A 85 8.68 -8.74 8.39
N HIS A 86 9.66 -8.30 7.60
CA HIS A 86 9.57 -7.07 6.83
C HIS A 86 8.94 -7.38 5.48
N VAL A 87 7.84 -6.72 5.17
CA VAL A 87 7.01 -7.03 4.00
C VAL A 87 6.62 -5.78 3.25
N ARG A 88 6.35 -5.96 1.97
CA ARG A 88 5.55 -5.05 1.16
C ARG A 88 4.28 -5.78 0.77
N VAL A 89 3.14 -5.26 1.21
CA VAL A 89 1.83 -5.81 0.87
C VAL A 89 1.19 -4.91 -0.16
N LYS A 90 0.76 -5.47 -1.29
CA LYS A 90 -0.14 -4.80 -2.23
C LYS A 90 -1.53 -5.35 -2.04
N GLY A 91 -2.53 -4.46 -1.92
CA GLY A 91 -3.90 -4.89 -1.69
C GLY A 91 -4.92 -3.80 -1.92
N LYS A 92 -6.18 -4.20 -2.02
CA LYS A 92 -7.32 -3.28 -2.16
C LYS A 92 -7.71 -2.77 -0.78
N VAL A 93 -7.82 -1.46 -0.64
CA VAL A 93 -8.34 -0.86 0.59
C VAL A 93 -9.84 -1.11 0.66
N SER A 94 -10.29 -1.62 1.80
CA SER A 94 -11.67 -1.97 2.07
C SER A 94 -11.99 -1.67 3.53
N GLU A 95 -13.27 -1.56 3.85
CA GLU A 95 -13.76 -1.31 5.20
C GLU A 95 -14.99 -2.16 5.45
N VAL A 96 -15.28 -2.41 6.72
CA VAL A 96 -16.45 -3.21 7.11
C VAL A 96 -17.72 -2.36 7.06
N ALA A 97 -17.62 -1.10 7.50
CA ALA A 97 -18.71 -0.16 7.49
C ALA A 97 -18.20 1.29 7.58
N THR A 98 -19.04 2.26 7.20
CA THR A 98 -18.87 3.67 7.54
C THR A 98 -19.91 4.06 8.59
N PHE A 99 -19.49 4.70 9.68
CA PHE A 99 -20.36 5.21 10.72
C PHE A 99 -20.01 6.66 11.09
N GLY A 100 -20.98 7.57 10.97
CA GLY A 100 -20.77 9.00 11.26
C GLY A 100 -19.66 9.64 10.41
N GLY A 101 -19.47 9.18 9.17
CA GLY A 101 -18.39 9.64 8.29
C GLY A 101 -17.01 9.07 8.61
N ARG A 102 -16.90 8.11 9.52
CA ARG A 102 -15.66 7.41 9.87
C ARG A 102 -15.69 5.97 9.37
N SER A 103 -14.55 5.53 8.82
CA SER A 103 -14.33 4.14 8.44
C SER A 103 -14.19 3.24 9.67
N ILE A 104 -14.91 2.13 9.68
CA ILE A 104 -14.83 1.07 10.69
C ILE A 104 -14.28 -0.19 10.05
N GLY A 105 -13.26 -0.77 10.69
CA GLY A 105 -12.63 -1.99 10.21
C GLY A 105 -11.88 -1.81 8.91
N LEU A 106 -11.24 -0.66 8.71
CA LEU A 106 -10.33 -0.43 7.58
C LEU A 106 -9.29 -1.54 7.51
N HIS A 107 -9.22 -2.22 6.37
CA HIS A 107 -8.32 -3.33 6.12
C HIS A 107 -7.85 -3.34 4.66
N LEU A 108 -6.80 -4.11 4.42
CA LEU A 108 -6.29 -4.37 3.09
C LEU A 108 -6.66 -5.79 2.65
N GLU A 109 -7.36 -5.95 1.53
CA GLU A 109 -7.50 -7.24 0.87
C GLU A 109 -6.23 -7.54 0.07
N GLN A 110 -5.41 -8.46 0.55
CA GLN A 110 -4.12 -8.79 -0.06
C GLN A 110 -4.31 -9.26 -1.51
N ARG A 111 -3.54 -8.66 -2.41
CA ARG A 111 -3.37 -9.08 -3.81
C ARG A 111 -1.99 -9.66 -4.06
N ASP A 112 -0.98 -9.08 -3.44
CA ASP A 112 0.41 -9.53 -3.56
C ASP A 112 1.18 -9.27 -2.26
N LEU A 113 2.22 -10.07 -2.01
CA LEU A 113 3.04 -10.03 -0.80
C LEU A 113 4.49 -10.31 -1.13
N ASP A 114 5.34 -9.30 -0.96
CA ASP A 114 6.79 -9.42 -1.07
C ASP A 114 7.45 -9.43 0.30
N PHE A 115 8.35 -10.38 0.53
CA PHE A 115 9.23 -10.39 1.70
C PHE A 115 10.46 -9.55 1.39
N LYS A 116 10.69 -8.49 2.17
CA LYS A 116 11.90 -7.69 2.02
C LYS A 116 13.08 -8.39 2.69
N ARG A 117 14.17 -8.51 1.95
CA ARG A 117 15.45 -8.95 2.51
C ARG A 117 15.98 -7.80 3.38
N ARG A 118 16.32 -8.13 4.63
CA ARG A 118 16.84 -7.19 5.62
C ARG A 118 18.18 -6.62 5.20
#